data_AF-A0A3G9K3W4-F1
#
_entry.id   AF-A0A3G9K3W4-F1
#
_cell.length_a   1.000
_cell.length_b   1.000
_cell.length_c   1.000
_cell.angle_alpha   90.00
_cell.angle_beta   90.00
_cell.angle_gamma   90.00
#
_symmetry.space_group_name_H-M   'P 1'
#
loop_
_entity.id
_entity.type
_entity.pdbx_description
1 polymer ?
#
loop_
_entity_poly.entity_id
_entity_poly.type
_entity_poly.pdbx_seq_one_letter_code
_entity_poly.pdbx_strand_id
1 'polypeptide(L)'
;MHDYLSPQDIEKIKQIATQLLKTLKQEKLKIDRWLDKESSRAEVKTTIHNFLYSDDTGLPVDLYTEEEVEEKTEEVFRHIRRVYPSLPSPYYRSAA
;
A
#
# COMPACT_ATOMS: atom_id res chain seq x y z
N MET A 1 2.15 16.70 -17.34
CA MET A 1 3.11 15.93 -18.16
C MET A 1 4.07 15.27 -17.17
N HIS A 2 3.67 14.15 -16.57
CA HIS A 2 4.50 13.35 -15.67
C HIS A 2 5.34 12.38 -16.51
N ASP A 3 6.17 12.90 -17.40
CA ASP A 3 6.70 12.07 -18.48
C ASP A 3 8.01 11.34 -18.18
N TYR A 4 8.63 11.48 -17.00
CA TYR A 4 9.76 10.62 -16.67
C TYR A 4 9.97 10.48 -15.16
N LEU A 5 9.52 9.36 -14.59
CA LEU A 5 10.06 8.88 -13.33
C LEU A 5 11.52 8.48 -13.59
N SER A 6 12.46 9.05 -12.84
CA SER A 6 13.85 8.62 -12.95
C SER A 6 13.99 7.18 -12.44
N PRO A 7 15.04 6.44 -12.84
CA PRO A 7 15.32 5.12 -12.27
C PRO A 7 15.40 5.13 -10.74
N GLN A 8 15.88 6.23 -10.16
CA GLN A 8 16.01 6.43 -8.72
C GLN A 8 14.63 6.62 -8.06
N ASP A 9 13.72 7.34 -8.70
CA ASP A 9 12.34 7.50 -8.21
C ASP A 9 11.59 6.17 -8.26
N ILE A 10 11.74 5.43 -9.36
CA ILE A 10 11.15 4.09 -9.50
C ILE A 10 11.66 3.17 -8.40
N GLU A 11 12.97 3.21 -8.08
CA GLU A 11 13.55 2.39 -7.03
C GLU A 11 13.01 2.79 -5.64
N LYS A 12 12.94 4.08 -5.33
CA LYS A 12 12.32 4.58 -4.10
C LYS A 12 10.86 4.13 -3.97
N ILE A 13 10.05 4.33 -5.01
CA ILE A 13 8.63 3.93 -5.02
C ILE A 13 8.51 2.41 -4.80
N LYS A 14 9.36 1.60 -5.42
CA LYS A 14 9.38 0.14 -5.20
C LYS A 14 9.75 -0.21 -3.76
N GLN A 15 10.73 0.46 -3.17
CA GLN A 15 11.13 0.26 -1.77
C GLN A 15 9.98 0.61 -0.83
N ILE A 16 9.36 1.78 -1.03
CA ILE A 16 8.18 2.24 -0.28
C ILE A 16 7.04 1.22 -0.37
N ALA A 17 6.68 0.80 -1.59
CA ALA A 17 5.61 -0.18 -1.80
C ALA A 17 5.90 -1.53 -1.12
N THR A 18 7.16 -1.98 -1.16
CA THR A 18 7.59 -3.22 -0.51
C THR A 18 7.53 -3.10 1.02
N GLN A 19 7.97 -1.98 1.58
CA GLN A 19 7.89 -1.70 3.01
C GLN A 19 6.45 -1.60 3.48
N LEU A 20 5.59 -0.85 2.78
CA LEU A 20 4.15 -0.76 3.05
C LEU A 20 3.53 -2.17 3.12
N LEU A 21 3.75 -2.99 2.11
CA LEU A 21 3.21 -4.35 2.08
C LEU A 21 3.72 -5.20 3.24
N LYS A 22 4.98 -5.06 3.63
CA LYS A 22 5.57 -5.75 4.78
C LYS A 22 4.91 -5.32 6.09
N THR A 23 4.73 -4.02 6.31
CA THR A 23 4.05 -3.45 7.47
C THR A 23 2.61 -3.96 7.56
N LEU A 24 1.85 -3.89 6.47
CA LEU A 24 0.49 -4.41 6.40
C LEU A 24 0.42 -5.91 6.72
N LYS A 25 1.34 -6.71 6.16
CA LYS A 25 1.45 -8.16 6.44
C LYS A 25 1.80 -8.47 7.90
N GLN A 26 2.58 -7.62 8.55
CA GLN A 26 3.03 -7.85 9.92
C GLN A 26 2.01 -7.40 10.98
N GLU A 27 1.20 -6.40 10.65
CA GLU A 27 0.21 -5.81 11.55
C GLU A 27 -1.22 -6.16 11.14
N LYS A 28 -1.77 -5.43 10.16
CA LYS A 28 -3.21 -5.40 9.89
C LYS A 28 -3.73 -6.68 9.23
N LEU A 29 -2.97 -7.29 8.32
CA LEU A 29 -3.38 -8.50 7.61
C LEU A 29 -3.26 -9.78 8.45
N LYS A 30 -2.60 -9.73 9.61
CA LYS A 30 -2.61 -10.84 10.59
C LYS A 30 -3.92 -10.97 11.32
N ILE A 31 -4.75 -9.92 11.32
CA ILE A 31 -6.06 -9.96 11.94
C ILE A 31 -6.92 -10.90 11.11
N ASP A 32 -7.30 -12.03 11.71
CA ASP A 32 -8.20 -12.99 11.10
C ASP A 32 -9.50 -12.28 10.70
N ARG A 33 -9.91 -12.43 9.43
CA ARG A 33 -11.11 -11.79 8.87
C ARG A 33 -11.14 -10.26 9.01
N TRP A 34 -10.00 -9.59 8.82
CA TRP A 34 -9.94 -8.12 8.80
C TRP A 34 -10.90 -7.47 7.78
N LEU A 35 -11.30 -8.19 6.73
CA LEU A 35 -12.29 -7.74 5.75
C LEU A 35 -13.73 -7.70 6.28
N ASP A 36 -14.06 -8.50 7.30
CA ASP A 36 -15.42 -8.54 7.86
C ASP A 36 -15.70 -7.27 8.69
N LYS A 37 -14.69 -6.74 9.38
CA LYS A 37 -14.84 -5.57 10.24
C LYS A 37 -14.61 -4.28 9.46
N GLU A 38 -15.60 -3.39 9.50
CA GLU A 38 -15.46 -2.06 8.89
C GLU A 38 -14.32 -1.25 9.51
N SER A 39 -14.17 -1.31 10.84
CA SER A 39 -13.08 -0.64 11.55
C SER A 39 -11.72 -1.12 11.06
N SER A 40 -11.51 -2.42 10.90
CA SER A 40 -10.24 -2.97 10.41
C SER A 40 -9.98 -2.62 8.94
N ARG A 41 -11.02 -2.56 8.10
CA ARG A 41 -10.91 -2.06 6.72
C ARG A 41 -10.51 -0.59 6.67
N ALA A 42 -11.16 0.25 7.47
CA ALA A 42 -10.86 1.67 7.57
C ALA A 42 -9.42 1.88 8.06
N GLU A 43 -8.99 1.15 9.10
CA GLU A 43 -7.63 1.20 9.61
C GLU A 43 -6.59 0.83 8.54
N VAL A 44 -6.80 -0.24 7.76
CA VAL A 44 -5.88 -0.62 6.68
C VAL A 44 -5.76 0.49 5.65
N LYS A 45 -6.88 1.09 5.26
CA LYS A 45 -6.90 2.22 4.31
C LYS A 45 -6.15 3.42 4.87
N THR A 46 -6.42 3.81 6.12
CA THR A 46 -5.72 4.90 6.81
C THR A 46 -4.23 4.63 6.94
N THR A 47 -3.83 3.39 7.24
CA THR A 47 -2.41 3.01 7.28
C THR A 47 -1.75 3.17 5.92
N ILE A 48 -2.40 2.74 4.82
CA ILE A 48 -1.87 2.94 3.46
C ILE A 48 -1.72 4.43 3.16
N HIS A 49 -2.77 5.22 3.38
CA HIS A 49 -2.75 6.66 3.15
C HIS A 49 -1.62 7.33 3.92
N ASN A 50 -1.54 7.11 5.23
CA ASN A 50 -0.52 7.71 6.07
C ASN A 50 0.89 7.28 5.63
N PHE A 51 1.07 6.04 5.17
CA PHE A 51 2.37 5.58 4.70
C PHE A 51 2.79 6.26 3.40
N LEU A 52 1.84 6.48 2.48
CA LEU A 52 2.07 7.15 1.20
C LEU A 52 2.18 8.68 1.35
N TYR A 53 1.61 9.26 2.40
CA TYR A 53 1.63 10.70 2.67
C TYR A 53 2.75 11.12 3.64
N SER A 54 3.35 10.20 4.39
CA SER A 54 4.37 10.52 5.40
C SER A 54 5.62 11.16 4.79
N ASP A 55 6.22 12.16 5.45
CA ASP A 55 7.47 12.78 4.98
C ASP A 55 8.67 11.80 4.89
N ASP A 56 8.67 10.72 5.69
CA ASP A 56 9.79 9.77 5.77
C ASP A 56 9.67 8.61 4.75
N THR A 57 8.45 8.09 4.56
CA THR A 57 8.17 6.90 3.74
C THR A 57 7.22 7.17 2.57
N GLY A 58 6.76 8.40 2.42
CA GLY A 58 5.73 8.79 1.47
C GLY A 58 6.23 8.86 0.05
N LEU A 59 5.26 8.98 -0.85
CA LEU A 59 5.53 9.21 -2.26
C LEU A 59 6.23 10.57 -2.42
N PRO A 60 7.14 10.70 -3.40
CA PRO A 60 7.84 11.96 -3.62
C PRO A 60 6.82 13.07 -3.92
N VAL A 61 6.78 14.10 -3.08
CA VAL A 61 5.83 15.23 -3.19
C VAL A 61 6.01 16.02 -4.50
N ASP A 62 7.20 15.95 -5.09
CA ASP A 62 7.49 16.53 -6.41
C ASP A 62 6.84 15.76 -7.57
N LEU A 63 6.40 14.52 -7.32
CA LEU A 63 5.88 13.58 -8.33
C LEU A 63 4.43 13.20 -8.09
N TYR A 64 3.93 13.28 -6.86
CA TYR A 64 2.56 12.90 -6.52
C TYR A 64 1.88 14.04 -5.76
N THR A 65 0.77 14.51 -6.29
CA THR A 65 -0.12 15.43 -5.57
C THR A 65 -0.91 14.69 -4.49
N GLU A 66 -1.52 15.43 -3.56
CA GLU A 66 -2.37 14.83 -2.53
C GLU A 66 -3.53 14.02 -3.13
N GLU A 67 -4.13 14.51 -4.22
CA GLU A 67 -5.18 13.80 -4.96
C GLU A 67 -4.67 12.50 -5.58
N GLU A 68 -3.45 12.50 -6.15
CA GLU A 68 -2.83 11.29 -6.67
C GLU A 68 -2.49 10.31 -5.55
N VAL A 69 -2.03 10.78 -4.38
CA VAL A 69 -1.78 9.94 -3.21
C VAL A 69 -3.09 9.27 -2.73
N GLU A 70 -4.20 10.00 -2.72
CA GLU A 70 -5.51 9.45 -2.39
C GLU A 70 -5.96 8.40 -3.42
N GLU A 71 -5.81 8.68 -4.72
CA GLU A 71 -6.12 7.71 -5.77
C GLU A 71 -5.26 6.44 -5.64
N LYS A 72 -3.95 6.57 -5.42
CA LYS A 72 -3.05 5.42 -5.22
C LYS A 72 -3.36 4.64 -3.95
N THR A 73 -3.75 5.33 -2.88
CA THR A 73 -4.25 4.69 -1.65
C THR A 73 -5.42 3.77 -1.97
N GLU A 74 -6.37 4.26 -2.75
CA GLU A 74 -7.57 3.54 -3.16
C GLU A 74 -7.26 2.31 -4.02
N GLU A 75 -6.37 2.46 -4.98
CA GLU A 75 -5.91 1.38 -5.85
C GLU A 75 -5.18 0.30 -5.06
N VAL A 76 -4.26 0.68 -4.18
CA VAL A 76 -3.50 -0.23 -3.32
C VAL A 76 -4.46 -0.94 -2.36
N PHE A 77 -5.38 -0.22 -1.72
CA PHE A 77 -6.36 -0.82 -0.81
C PHE A 77 -7.25 -1.85 -1.53
N ARG A 78 -7.74 -1.51 -2.72
CA ARG A 78 -8.55 -2.42 -3.56
C ARG A 78 -7.77 -3.67 -3.92
N HIS A 79 -6.49 -3.52 -4.28
CA HIS A 79 -5.59 -4.63 -4.53
C HIS A 79 -5.45 -5.50 -3.27
N ILE A 80 -5.04 -4.92 -2.14
CA ILE A 80 -4.83 -5.66 -0.88
C ILE A 80 -6.08 -6.44 -0.46
N ARG A 81 -7.26 -5.81 -0.50
CA ARG A 81 -8.53 -6.47 -0.21
C ARG A 81 -8.81 -7.67 -1.12
N ARG A 82 -8.49 -7.56 -2.41
CA ARG A 82 -8.70 -8.64 -3.38
C ARG A 82 -7.71 -9.78 -3.20
N VAL A 83 -6.44 -9.46 -2.93
CA VAL A 83 -5.33 -10.42 -3.04
C VAL A 83 -4.92 -11.01 -1.69
N TYR A 84 -5.26 -10.35 -0.59
CA TYR A 84 -4.96 -10.78 0.78
C TYR A 84 -6.23 -10.94 1.66
N PRO A 85 -7.22 -11.76 1.24
CA PRO A 85 -8.31 -12.14 2.13
C PRO A 85 -7.84 -13.08 3.26
N SER A 86 -6.77 -13.82 3.02
CA SER A 86 -6.10 -14.68 3.99
C SER A 86 -4.58 -14.63 3.77
N LEU A 87 -3.82 -14.94 4.83
CA LEU A 87 -2.36 -15.08 4.78
C LEU A 87 -1.97 -16.57 4.90
N PRO A 88 -1.03 -17.07 4.07
CA PRO A 88 -0.39 -16.41 2.94
C PRO A 88 -1.37 -16.19 1.77
N SER A 89 -1.11 -15.16 0.95
CA SER A 89 -2.00 -14.81 -0.16
C SER A 89 -2.26 -16.00 -1.08
N PRO A 90 -3.53 -16.28 -1.45
CA PRO A 90 -3.85 -17.35 -2.38
C PRO A 90 -3.33 -17.08 -3.80
N TYR A 91 -3.12 -15.81 -4.19
CA TYR A 91 -2.69 -15.44 -5.54
C TYR A 91 -1.16 -15.36 -5.69
N TYR A 92 -0.44 -15.05 -4.61
CA TYR A 92 1.04 -14.91 -4.62
C TYR A 92 1.76 -16.10 -3.97
N ARG A 93 1.12 -17.27 -3.94
CA ARG A 93 1.62 -18.48 -3.26
C ARG A 93 2.96 -19.00 -3.83
N SER A 94 3.34 -18.60 -5.04
CA SER A 94 4.54 -19.05 -5.74
C SER A 94 5.78 -18.16 -5.58
N ALA A 95 5.70 -17.06 -4.83
CA ALA A 95 6.80 -16.09 -4.66
C ALA A 95 7.46 -16.14 -3.26
N ALA A 96 7.44 -17.32 -2.62
CA ALA A 96 8.06 -17.56 -1.32
C ALA A 96 9.50 -18.05 -1.45
#